data_AF-A0A528MTL9-F1
#
_entry.id   AF-A0A528MTL9-F1
#
_cell.length_a   1.000
_cell.length_b   1.000
_cell.length_c   1.000
_cell.angle_alpha   90.00
_cell.angle_beta   90.00
_cell.angle_gamma   90.00
#
_symmetry.space_group_name_H-M   'P 1'
#
loop_
_entity.id
_entity.type
_entity.pdbx_description
1 polymer ?
#
loop_
_entity_poly.entity_id
_entity_poly.type
_entity_poly.pdbx_seq_one_letter_code
_entity_poly.pdbx_strand_id
1 'polypeptide(L)'
;MPAEPDGEYTIRIQAFMAASGVVPFSGSLLAGTLGPATTVVVGDETGTVVATAHGYLAHNSHSEYHRYAWGGLVAVAQSQRGRG
;
A
#
# COMPACT_ATOMS: atom_id res chain seq x y z
N MET A 1 0.67 9.65 -2.12
CA MET A 1 -0.32 8.56 -2.31
C MET A 1 -0.29 8.19 -3.79
N PRO A 2 -0.24 6.90 -4.16
CA PRO A 2 -0.43 6.49 -5.55
C PRO A 2 -1.80 6.96 -6.07
N ALA A 3 -1.84 7.46 -7.30
CA ALA A 3 -3.04 8.03 -7.92
C ALA A 3 -3.31 7.42 -9.32
N GLU A 4 -2.24 7.09 -10.04
CA GLU A 4 -2.27 6.44 -11.34
C GLU A 4 -1.96 4.94 -11.14
N PRO A 5 -2.87 4.01 -11.48
CA PRO A 5 -2.66 2.56 -11.29
C PRO A 5 -1.35 2.03 -11.89
N ASP A 6 -1.00 2.53 -13.07
CA ASP A 6 0.19 2.11 -13.83
C ASP A 6 1.28 3.20 -13.84
N GLY A 7 1.12 4.24 -13.00
CA GLY A 7 2.08 5.33 -12.90
C GLY A 7 3.40 4.87 -12.28
N GLU A 8 4.49 5.56 -12.63
CA GLU A 8 5.84 5.23 -12.18
C GLU A 8 5.94 5.10 -10.66
N TYR A 9 5.26 5.97 -9.91
CA TYR A 9 5.24 5.92 -8.45
C TYR A 9 4.56 4.65 -7.91
N THR A 10 3.45 4.22 -8.52
CA THR A 10 2.74 2.98 -8.13
C THR A 10 3.60 1.75 -8.43
N ILE A 11 4.28 1.74 -9.58
CA ILE A 11 5.23 0.68 -9.96
C ILE A 11 6.38 0.59 -8.95
N ARG A 12 6.93 1.71 -8.50
CA ARG A 12 7.99 1.73 -7.46
C ARG A 12 7.51 1.15 -6.13
N ILE A 13 6.27 1.44 -5.71
CA ILE A 13 5.66 0.85 -4.51
C ILE A 13 5.52 -0.67 -4.66
N GLN A 14 4.98 -1.14 -5.79
CA GLN A 14 4.83 -2.57 -6.07
C GLN A 14 6.17 -3.30 -6.09
N ALA A 15 7.20 -2.68 -6.70
CA ALA A 15 8.55 -3.24 -6.71
C ALA A 15 9.13 -3.37 -5.30
N PHE A 16 8.95 -2.35 -4.44
CA PHE A 16 9.36 -2.42 -3.04
C PHE A 16 8.63 -3.52 -2.24
N MET A 17 7.31 -3.63 -2.42
CA MET A 17 6.52 -4.69 -1.78
C MET A 17 7.04 -6.07 -2.18
N ALA A 18 7.23 -6.29 -3.49
CA ALA A 18 7.76 -7.54 -4.04
C ALA A 18 9.14 -7.88 -3.47
N ALA A 19 10.06 -6.90 -3.45
CA ALA A 19 11.40 -7.07 -2.87
C ALA A 19 11.37 -7.36 -1.36
N SER A 20 10.31 -6.92 -0.66
CA SER A 20 10.08 -7.19 0.76
C SER A 20 9.37 -8.52 1.04
N GLY A 21 9.07 -9.31 -0.01
CA GLY A 21 8.34 -10.58 0.10
C GLY A 21 6.83 -10.43 0.23
N VAL A 22 6.30 -9.21 0.08
CA VAL A 22 4.85 -8.96 -0.02
C VAL A 22 4.46 -9.12 -1.49
N VAL A 23 3.48 -9.97 -1.77
CA VAL A 23 3.01 -10.19 -3.14
C VAL A 23 2.58 -8.86 -3.79
N PRO A 24 2.89 -8.63 -5.09
CA PRO A 24 2.48 -7.41 -5.76
C PRO A 24 0.96 -7.25 -5.70
N PHE A 25 0.51 -6.12 -5.17
CA PHE A 25 -0.91 -5.79 -5.11
C PHE A 25 -1.33 -5.00 -6.34
N SER A 26 -2.61 -5.09 -6.73
CA SER A 26 -3.14 -4.37 -7.90
C SER A 26 -2.90 -2.86 -7.78
N GLY A 27 -2.35 -2.25 -8.83
CA GLY A 27 -2.14 -0.81 -8.89
C GLY A 27 -3.44 -0.03 -8.71
N SER A 28 -4.54 -0.54 -9.27
CA SER A 28 -5.88 0.02 -9.10
C SER A 28 -6.37 0.00 -7.66
N LEU A 29 -6.07 -1.06 -6.91
CA LEU A 29 -6.38 -1.10 -5.47
C LEU A 29 -5.49 -0.13 -4.69
N LEU A 30 -4.19 -0.10 -4.98
CA LEU A 30 -3.26 0.80 -4.31
C LEU A 30 -3.65 2.28 -4.52
N ALA A 31 -4.07 2.63 -5.74
CA ALA A 31 -4.53 3.96 -6.12
C ALA A 31 -5.98 4.27 -5.71
N GLY A 32 -6.72 3.30 -5.15
CA GLY A 32 -8.11 3.49 -4.72
C GLY A 32 -9.11 3.68 -5.86
N THR A 33 -8.79 3.24 -7.07
CA THR A 33 -9.70 3.38 -8.23
C THR A 33 -10.86 2.39 -8.21
N LEU A 34 -10.76 1.33 -7.38
CA LEU A 34 -11.81 0.32 -7.20
C LEU A 34 -12.66 0.52 -5.94
N GLY A 35 -12.38 1.56 -5.16
CA GLY A 35 -13.12 1.87 -3.93
C GLY A 35 -12.26 2.63 -2.91
N PRO A 36 -12.86 3.02 -1.77
CA PRO A 36 -12.16 3.76 -0.73
C PRO A 36 -10.95 2.99 -0.21
N ALA A 37 -9.77 3.53 -0.48
CA ALA A 37 -8.50 2.95 -0.06
C ALA A 37 -7.46 4.03 0.24
N THR A 38 -6.42 3.64 0.96
CA THR A 38 -5.26 4.48 1.23
C THR A 38 -4.00 3.64 1.20
N THR A 39 -2.97 4.15 0.54
CA THR A 39 -1.64 3.53 0.50
C THR A 39 -0.63 4.53 1.02
N VAL A 40 -0.15 4.29 2.23
CA VAL A 40 0.88 5.11 2.88
C VAL A 40 2.24 4.57 2.50
N VAL A 41 3.15 5.48 2.20
CA VAL A 41 4.52 5.20 1.80
C VAL A 41 5.43 6.11 2.61
N VAL A 42 6.48 5.54 3.20
CA VAL A 42 7.58 6.29 3.80
C VAL A 42 8.76 6.24 2.84
N GLY A 43 9.30 7.41 2.51
CA GLY A 43 10.54 7.57 1.76
C GLY A 43 11.69 7.92 2.68
N ASP A 44 12.90 7.55 2.29
CA ASP A 44 14.11 8.12 2.88
C ASP A 44 14.46 9.50 2.27
N GLU A 45 15.58 10.06 2.70
CA GLU A 45 16.11 11.35 2.23
C GLU A 45 16.40 11.41 0.73
N THR A 46 16.56 10.26 0.06
CA THR A 46 16.77 10.16 -1.38
C THR A 46 15.45 10.00 -2.16
N GLY A 47 14.32 9.89 -1.45
CA GLY A 47 13.02 9.59 -2.04
C GLY A 47 12.83 8.10 -2.36
N THR A 48 13.72 7.23 -1.87
CA THR A 48 13.57 5.77 -2.02
C THR A 48 12.50 5.27 -1.07
N VAL A 49 11.61 4.40 -1.56
CA VAL A 49 10.58 3.77 -0.72
C VAL A 49 11.25 2.84 0.29
N VAL A 50 11.00 3.10 1.57
CA VAL A 50 11.55 2.30 2.68
C VAL A 50 10.50 1.66 3.58
N ALA A 51 9.24 2.11 3.50
CA ALA A 51 8.13 1.39 4.11
C ALA A 51 6.82 1.65 3.38
N THR A 52 5.90 0.69 3.47
CA THR A 52 4.54 0.80 2.92
C THR A 52 3.52 0.24 3.90
N ALA A 53 2.29 0.75 3.83
CA ALA A 53 1.11 0.15 4.42
C ALA A 53 -0.11 0.47 3.55
N HIS A 54 -1.08 -0.44 3.46
CA HIS A 54 -2.30 -0.26 2.69
C HIS A 54 -3.53 -0.56 3.54
N GLY A 55 -4.61 0.18 3.32
CA GLY A 55 -5.91 -0.15 3.86
C GLY A 55 -7.03 0.21 2.91
N TYR A 56 -8.12 -0.56 2.95
CA TYR A 56 -9.30 -0.34 2.11
C TYR A 56 -10.58 -0.83 2.79
N LEU A 57 -11.72 -0.32 2.33
CA LEU A 57 -13.04 -0.83 2.74
C LEU A 57 -13.42 -2.04 1.88
N ALA A 58 -13.23 -3.24 2.41
CA ALA A 58 -13.43 -4.49 1.68
C ALA A 58 -14.90 -4.91 1.54
N HIS A 59 -15.77 -4.33 2.36
CA HIS A 59 -17.16 -4.75 2.51
C HIS A 59 -18.10 -3.80 1.79
N ASN A 60 -19.10 -4.34 1.08
CA ASN A 60 -20.20 -3.56 0.54
C ASN A 60 -21.21 -3.19 1.64
N SER A 61 -22.21 -2.38 1.30
CA SER A 61 -23.23 -1.86 2.22
C SER A 61 -24.15 -2.91 2.86
N HIS A 62 -24.12 -4.18 2.39
CA HIS A 62 -24.95 -5.25 2.93
C HIS A 62 -24.27 -6.04 4.05
N SER A 63 -22.96 -5.85 4.24
CA SER A 63 -22.23 -6.51 5.32
C SER A 63 -22.37 -5.72 6.63
N GLU A 64 -22.50 -6.42 7.76
CA GLU A 64 -22.38 -5.81 9.08
C GLU A 64 -21.00 -5.13 9.29
N TYR A 65 -20.01 -5.57 8.52
CA TYR A 65 -18.65 -5.03 8.55
C TYR A 65 -18.40 -3.89 7.54
N HIS A 66 -19.44 -3.32 6.93
CA HIS A 66 -19.30 -2.29 5.88
C HIS A 66 -18.59 -0.99 6.33
N ARG A 67 -18.39 -0.81 7.64
CA ARG A 67 -17.65 0.33 8.23
C ARG A 67 -16.25 -0.04 8.72
N TYR A 68 -15.85 -1.30 8.59
CA TYR A 68 -14.57 -1.79 9.05
C TYR A 68 -13.60 -1.84 7.87
N ALA A 69 -12.42 -1.28 8.07
CA ALA A 69 -11.35 -1.34 7.08
C ALA A 69 -10.51 -2.59 7.28
N TRP A 70 -10.04 -3.16 6.17
CA TRP A 70 -8.91 -4.07 6.19
C TRP A 70 -7.63 -3.25 6.12
N GLY A 71 -6.62 -3.63 6.90
CA GLY A 71 -5.28 -3.05 6.85
C GLY A 71 -4.23 -4.14 6.70
N GLY A 72 -3.22 -3.90 5.86
CA GLY A 72 -2.18 -4.88 5.57
C GLY A 72 -1.14 -4.36 4.59
N LEU A 73 -0.46 -5.29 3.92
CA LEU A 73 0.67 -4.99 3.02
C LEU A 73 1.75 -4.13 3.68
N VAL A 74 1.94 -4.34 4.99
CA VAL A 74 2.95 -3.66 5.77
C VAL A 74 4.30 -4.24 5.41
N ALA A 75 5.17 -3.42 4.84
CA ALA A 75 6.53 -3.77 4.50
C ALA A 75 7.48 -2.67 4.97
N VAL A 76 8.64 -3.07 5.49
CA VAL A 76 9.71 -2.18 5.94
C VAL A 76 11.02 -2.71 5.41
N ALA A 77 11.83 -1.84 4.80
CA ALA A 77 13.16 -2.14 4.31
C ALA A 77 14.01 -2.75 5.43
N GLN A 78 14.81 -3.78 5.14
CA GLN A 78 15.57 -4.48 6.17
C GLN A 78 16.46 -3.55 7.01
N SER A 79 17.07 -2.54 6.37
CA SER A 79 17.91 -1.53 7.01
C SER A 79 17.15 -0.58 7.94
N GLN A 80 15.82 -0.53 7.87
CA GLN A 80 14.96 0.36 8.65
C GLN A 80 14.15 -0.36 9.74
N ARG A 81 14.26 -1.68 9.85
CA ARG A 81 13.52 -2.46 10.86
C ARG A 81 14.08 -2.22 12.26
N GLY A 82 13.21 -2.32 13.27
CA GLY A 82 13.60 -2.20 14.69
C GLY A 82 13.81 -0.77 15.18
N ARG A 83 13.32 0.25 14.46
CA ARG A 83 13.51 1.68 14.78
C ARG A 83 12.33 2.35 15.49
N GLY A 84 11.28 1.60 15.82
CA GLY A 84 10.01 2.14 16.34
C GLY A 84 9.19 2.80 15.25
#